data_AF-A0A654CGJ4-F1
#
_entry.id   AF-A0A654CGJ4-F1
#
_cell.length_a   1.000
_cell.length_b   1.000
_cell.length_c   1.000
_cell.angle_alpha   90.00
_cell.angle_beta   90.00
_cell.angle_gamma   90.00
#
_symmetry.space_group_name_H-M   'P 1'
#
loop_
_entity.id
_entity.type
_entity.pdbx_description
1 polymer ?
#
loop_
_entity_poly.entity_id
_entity_poly.type
_entity_poly.pdbx_seq_one_letter_code
_entity_poly.pdbx_strand_id
1 'polypeptide(L)'
;MKRIAPAFAPVAASVVALMLTAAAPAPHNATPALDPAVLRTQVVLDKLGFGPGVIDGRGGQSLTNALKGFQESRGLRITGKPDAATLDALRRFGKVQPTMQVTLDAAAMRGPFVAQMPDDYAEKAKLPAMAYSRPLEKLAERFHTTPKVLAELNPGVTTIGVGSKITVPNTFPTSRAYPADATPAWRATLASLNVEAAVPKAAKIVVDKSDGILRVLDGNGHLVAQYTATIGSSRDPLPLGNWKVLHVSPNPDWKMNPKILKGVPDSKQAQIIPPGPNNPVGVVWIDLSKEHYGIHGTSEPEQIGRAQSNGCVRLTNWDAARVALMVKGGTPVLFQA
;
A
#
# COMPACT_ATOMS: atom_id res chain seq x y z
N MET A 1 34.98 65.90 61.46
CA MET A 1 33.88 65.77 60.47
C MET A 1 34.21 64.62 59.53
N LYS A 2 33.31 63.62 59.39
CA LYS A 2 33.30 62.59 58.31
C LYS A 2 34.56 61.69 58.28
N ARG A 3 34.53 60.35 58.27
CA ARG A 3 33.59 59.35 57.78
C ARG A 3 33.87 58.04 58.53
N ILE A 4 32.80 57.32 58.83
CA ILE A 4 32.80 55.95 59.32
C ILE A 4 33.29 55.04 58.19
N ALA A 5 34.31 54.22 58.44
CA ALA A 5 34.74 53.17 57.52
C ALA A 5 33.99 51.87 57.87
N PRO A 6 33.26 51.25 56.93
CA PRO A 6 32.68 49.94 57.17
C PRO A 6 33.67 48.83 56.80
N ALA A 7 33.65 47.77 57.60
CA ALA A 7 34.42 46.55 57.43
C ALA A 7 34.06 45.82 56.13
N PHE A 8 35.08 45.38 55.39
CA PHE A 8 34.93 44.50 54.25
C PHE A 8 34.79 43.04 54.72
N ALA A 9 33.62 42.45 54.49
CA ALA A 9 33.42 41.00 54.52
C ALA A 9 33.66 40.43 53.10
N PRO A 10 34.25 39.24 52.95
CA PRO A 10 34.49 38.65 51.64
C PRO A 10 33.18 38.15 51.05
N VAL A 11 32.85 38.61 49.84
CA VAL A 11 31.72 38.09 49.05
C VAL A 11 32.14 36.77 48.43
N ALA A 12 31.57 35.66 48.90
CA ALA A 12 31.68 34.37 48.27
C ALA A 12 31.02 34.42 46.87
N ALA A 13 31.80 34.17 45.83
CA ALA A 13 31.29 34.01 44.48
C ALA A 13 30.42 32.74 44.40
N SER A 14 29.10 32.91 44.49
CA SER A 14 28.16 31.84 44.18
C SER A 14 28.08 31.69 42.66
N VAL A 15 28.71 30.64 42.14
CA VAL A 15 28.51 30.20 40.76
C VAL A 15 27.09 29.69 40.66
N VAL A 16 26.18 30.52 40.14
CA VAL A 16 24.85 30.08 39.74
C VAL A 16 25.06 29.21 38.50
N ALA A 17 25.06 27.90 38.69
CA ALA A 17 24.94 26.96 37.60
C ALA A 17 23.55 27.16 36.97
N LEU A 18 23.50 27.90 35.87
CA LEU A 18 22.32 27.98 35.02
C LEU A 18 22.14 26.59 34.39
N MET A 19 21.45 25.69 35.09
CA MET A 19 20.98 24.46 34.48
C MET A 19 19.97 24.86 33.41
N LEU A 20 20.42 24.88 32.14
CA LEU A 20 19.52 24.70 31.02
C LEU A 20 18.88 23.31 31.22
N THR A 21 17.71 23.28 31.84
CA THR A 21 16.80 22.17 31.66
C THR A 21 16.40 22.20 30.20
N ALA A 22 17.17 21.50 29.37
CA ALA A 22 16.66 21.06 28.08
C ALA A 22 15.37 20.29 28.40
N ALA A 23 14.23 20.90 28.09
CA ALA A 23 12.96 20.19 28.09
C ALA A 23 13.18 18.91 27.28
N ALA A 24 12.99 17.77 27.94
CA ALA A 24 13.04 16.48 27.28
C ALA A 24 12.18 16.58 26.01
N PRO A 25 12.68 16.15 24.84
CA PRO A 25 11.85 16.11 23.65
C PRO A 25 10.58 15.34 24.00
N ALA A 26 9.41 15.92 23.68
CA ALA A 26 8.14 15.24 23.84
C ALA A 26 8.26 13.81 23.29
N PRO A 27 7.74 12.79 23.99
CA PRO A 27 7.86 11.42 23.53
C PRO A 27 7.33 11.37 22.10
N HIS A 28 8.19 10.97 21.17
CA HIS A 28 7.79 10.71 19.79
C HIS A 28 6.60 9.76 19.88
N ASN A 29 5.42 10.21 19.40
CA ASN A 29 4.19 9.43 19.46
C ASN A 29 4.47 7.99 19.06
N ALA A 30 4.43 7.08 20.04
CA ALA A 30 4.65 5.66 19.78
C ALA A 30 3.63 5.21 18.72
N THR A 31 4.06 4.42 17.73
CA THR A 31 3.11 3.81 16.80
C THR A 31 2.08 3.04 17.62
N PRO A 32 0.76 3.27 17.45
CA PRO A 32 -0.26 2.56 18.22
C PRO A 32 -0.05 1.04 18.14
N ALA A 33 -0.40 0.33 19.20
CA ALA A 33 -0.39 -1.14 19.19
C ALA A 33 -1.39 -1.68 18.15
N LEU A 34 -1.19 -2.91 17.68
CA LEU A 34 -2.16 -3.57 16.81
C LEU A 34 -3.44 -3.87 17.60
N ASP A 35 -4.58 -3.47 17.06
CA ASP A 35 -5.89 -3.82 17.57
C ASP A 35 -6.43 -5.05 16.81
N PRO A 36 -6.67 -6.20 17.48
CA PRO A 36 -7.21 -7.40 16.83
C PRO A 36 -8.58 -7.21 16.17
N ALA A 37 -9.45 -6.34 16.69
CA ALA A 37 -10.76 -6.05 16.12
C ALA A 37 -10.62 -5.22 14.84
N VAL A 38 -9.71 -4.25 14.83
CA VAL A 38 -9.36 -3.49 13.62
C VAL A 38 -8.73 -4.40 12.58
N LEU A 39 -7.80 -5.25 12.98
CA LEU A 39 -7.15 -6.22 12.09
C LEU A 39 -8.18 -7.16 11.44
N ARG A 40 -9.13 -7.67 12.22
CA ARG A 40 -10.26 -8.47 11.71
C ARG A 40 -11.08 -7.70 10.69
N THR A 41 -11.41 -6.45 10.99
CA THR A 41 -12.19 -5.59 10.09
C THR A 41 -11.47 -5.39 8.77
N GLN A 42 -10.17 -5.06 8.81
CA GLN A 42 -9.32 -4.91 7.61
C GLN A 42 -9.31 -6.20 6.77
N VAL A 43 -9.06 -7.35 7.38
CA VAL A 43 -9.05 -8.66 6.69
C VAL A 43 -10.38 -8.99 6.04
N VAL A 44 -11.49 -8.74 6.73
CA VAL A 44 -12.83 -9.00 6.16
C VAL A 44 -13.09 -8.07 4.98
N LEU A 45 -12.78 -6.77 5.10
CA LEU A 45 -12.96 -5.80 4.01
C LEU A 45 -12.09 -6.14 2.80
N ASP A 46 -10.83 -6.53 3.01
CA ASP A 46 -9.90 -6.98 1.98
C ASP A 46 -10.47 -8.17 1.18
N LYS A 47 -11.00 -9.19 1.88
CA LYS A 47 -11.66 -10.35 1.24
C LYS A 47 -12.92 -9.99 0.46
N LEU A 48 -13.59 -8.90 0.82
CA LEU A 48 -14.82 -8.44 0.18
C LEU A 48 -14.59 -7.48 -0.99
N GLY A 49 -13.32 -7.21 -1.35
CA GLY A 49 -12.98 -6.27 -2.42
C GLY A 49 -13.02 -4.80 -2.00
N PHE A 50 -13.04 -4.51 -0.69
CA PHE A 50 -12.93 -3.16 -0.13
C PHE A 50 -11.55 -3.02 0.52
N GLY A 51 -10.52 -2.78 -0.28
CA GLY A 51 -9.13 -2.82 0.16
C GLY A 51 -8.81 -1.75 1.22
N PRO A 52 -8.43 -2.13 2.45
CA PRO A 52 -8.04 -1.19 3.50
C PRO A 52 -6.61 -0.65 3.32
N GLY A 53 -6.00 -0.85 2.14
CA GLY A 53 -4.58 -0.69 1.94
C GLY A 53 -3.81 -1.77 2.70
N VAL A 54 -2.80 -1.36 3.45
CA VAL A 54 -1.99 -2.27 4.27
C VAL A 54 -2.80 -2.75 5.49
N ILE A 55 -2.80 -4.06 5.72
CA ILE A 55 -3.39 -4.67 6.91
C ILE A 55 -2.38 -4.55 8.06
N ASP A 56 -2.62 -3.60 8.95
CA ASP A 56 -1.71 -3.19 10.02
C ASP A 56 -2.33 -3.20 11.43
N GLY A 57 -3.61 -3.60 11.53
CA GLY A 57 -4.37 -3.60 12.78
C GLY A 57 -4.62 -2.21 13.35
N ARG A 58 -4.50 -1.16 12.53
CA ARG A 58 -4.62 0.24 12.95
C ARG A 58 -5.67 0.97 12.13
N GLY A 59 -6.24 2.00 12.74
CA GLY A 59 -7.13 2.93 12.03
C GLY A 59 -6.37 3.75 10.98
N GLY A 60 -7.10 4.51 10.18
CA GLY A 60 -6.51 5.43 9.22
C GLY A 60 -7.39 5.64 8.00
N GLN A 61 -6.96 6.53 7.12
CA GLN A 61 -7.75 6.94 5.96
C GLN A 61 -8.13 5.76 5.06
N SER A 62 -7.21 4.83 4.82
CA SER A 62 -7.49 3.68 3.95
C SER A 62 -8.55 2.74 4.54
N LEU A 63 -8.56 2.52 5.86
CA LEU A 63 -9.64 1.78 6.53
C LEU A 63 -10.96 2.55 6.48
N THR A 64 -10.93 3.86 6.72
CA THR A 64 -12.12 4.73 6.60
C THR A 64 -12.71 4.66 5.19
N ASN A 65 -11.87 4.71 4.15
CA ASN A 65 -12.28 4.57 2.76
C ASN A 65 -12.90 3.19 2.50
N ALA A 66 -12.26 2.11 2.95
CA ALA A 66 -12.80 0.76 2.80
C ALA A 66 -14.18 0.60 3.49
N LEU A 67 -14.35 1.16 4.69
CA LEU A 67 -15.63 1.17 5.40
C LEU A 67 -16.70 1.97 4.64
N LYS A 68 -16.37 3.15 4.11
CA LYS A 68 -17.30 3.95 3.30
C LYS A 68 -17.80 3.16 2.08
N GLY A 69 -16.88 2.54 1.33
CA GLY A 69 -17.21 1.73 0.16
C GLY A 69 -18.06 0.51 0.53
N PHE A 70 -17.70 -0.19 1.61
CA PHE A 70 -18.49 -1.32 2.09
C PHE A 70 -19.91 -0.89 2.49
N GLN A 71 -20.06 0.20 3.25
CA GLN A 71 -21.35 0.74 3.66
C GLN A 71 -22.23 1.08 2.45
N GLU A 72 -21.67 1.78 1.46
CA GLU A 72 -22.38 2.11 0.23
C GLU A 72 -22.84 0.86 -0.52
N SER A 73 -21.97 -0.14 -0.67
CA SER A 73 -22.31 -1.42 -1.34
C SER A 73 -23.40 -2.25 -0.63
N ARG A 74 -23.73 -1.89 0.61
CA ARG A 74 -24.75 -2.53 1.43
C ARG A 74 -25.98 -1.66 1.65
N GLY A 75 -26.04 -0.48 1.02
CA GLY A 75 -27.13 0.49 1.24
C GLY A 75 -27.19 1.02 2.67
N LEU A 76 -26.06 1.00 3.39
CA LEU A 76 -25.95 1.54 4.74
C LEU A 76 -25.64 3.03 4.70
N ARG A 77 -25.93 3.72 5.81
CA ARG A 77 -25.47 5.10 6.01
C ARG A 77 -23.93 5.14 5.94
N ILE A 78 -23.40 5.99 5.08
CA ILE A 78 -21.96 6.12 4.85
C ILE A 78 -21.35 6.98 5.97
N THR A 79 -20.70 6.33 6.94
CA THR A 79 -20.06 6.98 8.09
C THR A 79 -18.54 6.85 8.08
N GLY A 80 -18.00 5.88 7.35
CA GLY A 80 -16.57 5.54 7.37
C GLY A 80 -16.08 5.01 8.72
N LYS A 81 -17.00 4.63 9.62
CA LYS A 81 -16.73 4.11 10.97
C LYS A 81 -17.34 2.71 11.10
N PRO A 82 -16.75 1.82 11.92
CA PRO A 82 -17.35 0.54 12.27
C PRO A 82 -18.49 0.76 13.29
N ASP A 83 -19.53 1.49 12.91
CA ASP A 83 -20.72 1.73 13.73
C ASP A 83 -21.59 0.46 13.85
N ALA A 84 -22.63 0.51 14.69
CA ALA A 84 -23.46 -0.66 14.99
C ALA A 84 -24.05 -1.34 13.74
N ALA A 85 -24.51 -0.56 12.75
CA ALA A 85 -25.06 -1.09 11.51
C ALA A 85 -23.96 -1.74 10.64
N THR A 86 -22.78 -1.12 10.59
CA THR A 86 -21.64 -1.65 9.85
C THR A 86 -21.12 -2.94 10.48
N LEU A 87 -21.00 -2.97 11.81
CA LEU A 87 -20.60 -4.17 12.55
C LEU A 87 -21.61 -5.29 12.38
N ASP A 88 -22.91 -5.00 12.38
CA ASP A 88 -23.95 -5.98 12.08
C ASP A 88 -23.78 -6.61 10.69
N ALA A 89 -23.60 -5.77 9.66
CA ALA A 89 -23.36 -6.26 8.31
C ALA A 89 -22.06 -7.09 8.20
N LEU A 90 -21.06 -6.82 9.05
CA LEU A 90 -19.82 -7.59 9.13
C LEU A 90 -19.96 -8.87 9.99
N ARG A 91 -20.97 -9.00 10.86
CA ARG A 91 -21.15 -10.16 11.76
C ARG A 91 -21.24 -11.49 11.01
N ARG A 92 -21.80 -11.50 9.79
CA ARG A 92 -21.85 -12.70 8.94
C ARG A 92 -20.47 -13.26 8.59
N PHE A 93 -19.42 -12.44 8.71
CA PHE A 93 -18.01 -12.81 8.55
C PHE A 93 -17.30 -13.01 9.90
N GLY A 94 -18.02 -13.09 11.01
CA GLY A 94 -17.45 -13.19 12.36
C GLY A 94 -16.61 -14.45 12.62
N LYS A 95 -16.73 -15.47 11.76
CA LYS A 95 -15.88 -16.68 11.80
C LYS A 95 -14.53 -16.49 11.09
N VAL A 96 -14.33 -15.40 10.34
CA VAL A 96 -13.05 -15.10 9.69
C VAL A 96 -12.04 -14.74 10.77
N GLN A 97 -11.01 -15.58 10.91
CA GLN A 97 -9.89 -15.28 11.78
C GLN A 97 -9.07 -14.12 11.22
N PRO A 98 -8.68 -13.11 12.02
CA PRO A 98 -7.86 -12.00 11.56
C PRO A 98 -6.45 -12.44 11.16
N THR A 99 -5.95 -13.49 11.81
CA THR A 99 -4.62 -14.04 11.55
C THR A 99 -4.68 -15.54 11.33
N MET A 100 -3.62 -16.07 10.71
CA MET A 100 -3.38 -17.49 10.52
C MET A 100 -1.95 -17.81 10.92
N GLN A 101 -1.71 -19.00 11.46
CA GLN A 101 -0.36 -19.52 11.61
C GLN A 101 0.04 -20.26 10.34
N VAL A 102 1.22 -19.99 9.81
CA VAL A 102 1.77 -20.62 8.61
C VAL A 102 3.15 -21.19 8.92
N THR A 103 3.46 -22.34 8.33
CA THR A 103 4.83 -22.89 8.33
C THR A 103 5.49 -22.49 7.02
N LEU A 104 6.63 -21.82 7.10
CA LEU A 104 7.35 -21.35 5.92
C LEU A 104 8.01 -22.53 5.20
N ASP A 105 7.70 -22.74 3.93
CA ASP A 105 8.33 -23.73 3.09
C ASP A 105 9.49 -23.14 2.27
N ALA A 106 10.18 -23.98 1.50
CA ALA A 106 11.25 -23.53 0.61
C ALA A 106 10.77 -22.49 -0.42
N ALA A 107 9.52 -22.58 -0.89
CA ALA A 107 8.98 -21.64 -1.87
C ALA A 107 8.73 -20.24 -1.27
N ALA A 108 8.31 -20.17 -0.01
CA ALA A 108 8.17 -18.93 0.73
C ALA A 108 9.50 -18.18 0.83
N MET A 109 10.59 -18.90 1.11
CA MET A 109 11.93 -18.33 1.30
C MET A 109 12.74 -18.15 0.02
N ARG A 110 12.33 -18.73 -1.11
CA ARG A 110 13.07 -18.66 -2.38
C ARG A 110 13.04 -17.26 -2.99
N GLY A 111 14.20 -16.83 -3.50
CA GLY A 111 14.37 -15.59 -4.27
C GLY A 111 13.92 -15.71 -5.75
N PRO A 112 14.46 -14.86 -6.64
CA PRO A 112 15.63 -13.99 -6.43
C PRO A 112 15.36 -12.84 -5.43
N PHE A 113 16.43 -12.33 -4.83
CA PHE A 113 16.40 -11.13 -3.99
C PHE A 113 17.47 -10.14 -4.42
N VAL A 114 17.17 -8.84 -4.32
CA VAL A 114 18.09 -7.74 -4.58
C VAL A 114 18.31 -6.99 -3.28
N ALA A 115 19.27 -7.45 -2.47
CA ALA A 115 19.46 -6.99 -1.09
C ALA A 115 19.60 -5.47 -0.97
N GLN A 116 20.25 -4.84 -1.94
CA GLN A 116 20.34 -3.39 -2.06
C GLN A 116 19.86 -2.99 -3.45
N MET A 117 18.66 -2.42 -3.50
CA MET A 117 18.13 -1.84 -4.73
C MET A 117 18.97 -0.58 -5.06
N PRO A 118 19.58 -0.48 -6.26
CA PRO A 118 20.25 0.74 -6.66
C PRO A 118 19.26 1.90 -6.72
N ASP A 119 19.70 3.13 -6.46
CA ASP A 119 18.85 4.31 -6.65
C ASP A 119 18.78 4.75 -8.12
N ASP A 120 19.93 4.68 -8.81
CA ASP A 120 20.07 5.10 -10.21
C ASP A 120 19.39 4.11 -11.17
N TYR A 121 18.63 4.67 -12.13
CA TYR A 121 17.86 3.88 -13.09
C TYR A 121 18.72 3.09 -14.07
N ALA A 122 19.91 3.56 -14.44
CA ALA A 122 20.81 2.81 -15.33
C ALA A 122 21.39 1.58 -14.63
N GLU A 123 21.61 1.63 -13.31
CA GLU A 123 21.98 0.45 -12.53
C GLU A 123 20.78 -0.50 -12.33
N LYS A 124 19.58 0.02 -12.07
CA LYS A 124 18.35 -0.79 -12.04
C LYS A 124 18.11 -1.55 -13.34
N ALA A 125 18.38 -0.92 -14.49
CA ALA A 125 18.20 -1.53 -15.82
C ALA A 125 19.10 -2.75 -16.07
N LYS A 126 20.21 -2.88 -15.32
CA LYS A 126 21.14 -4.02 -15.43
C LYS A 126 20.73 -5.21 -14.55
N LEU A 127 19.75 -5.03 -13.66
CA LEU A 127 19.27 -6.12 -12.80
C LEU A 127 18.55 -7.18 -13.65
N PRO A 128 18.56 -8.45 -13.22
CA PRO A 128 17.75 -9.47 -13.88
C PRO A 128 16.24 -9.28 -13.64
N ALA A 129 15.87 -8.68 -12.51
CA ALA A 129 14.49 -8.35 -12.13
C ALA A 129 14.49 -7.31 -11.00
N MET A 130 13.43 -6.52 -10.93
CA MET A 130 13.14 -5.65 -9.78
C MET A 130 12.54 -6.47 -8.62
N ALA A 131 13.32 -7.42 -8.11
CA ALA A 131 12.86 -8.37 -7.08
C ALA A 131 12.77 -7.73 -5.68
N TYR A 132 12.16 -8.46 -4.74
CA TYR A 132 12.17 -8.12 -3.32
C TYR A 132 13.61 -8.02 -2.78
N SER A 133 13.83 -7.18 -1.77
CA SER A 133 15.14 -7.09 -1.11
C SER A 133 15.44 -8.28 -0.20
N ARG A 134 14.40 -8.88 0.39
CA ARG A 134 14.54 -9.99 1.35
C ARG A 134 13.26 -10.81 1.48
N PRO A 135 13.34 -12.05 2.05
CA PRO A 135 12.16 -12.88 2.27
C PRO A 135 11.05 -12.20 3.09
N LEU A 136 11.41 -11.39 4.09
CA LEU A 136 10.43 -10.73 4.95
C LEU A 136 9.54 -9.74 4.18
N GLU A 137 10.10 -9.03 3.20
CA GLU A 137 9.35 -8.12 2.32
C GLU A 137 8.38 -8.87 1.42
N LYS A 138 8.86 -9.94 0.77
CA LYS A 138 8.04 -10.86 -0.02
C LYS A 138 6.86 -11.42 0.80
N LEU A 139 7.12 -11.85 2.03
CA LEU A 139 6.10 -12.38 2.92
C LEU A 139 5.11 -11.29 3.35
N ALA A 140 5.60 -10.10 3.69
CA ALA A 140 4.73 -8.97 4.03
C ALA A 140 3.77 -8.64 2.90
N GLU A 141 4.27 -8.53 1.66
CA GLU A 141 3.44 -8.23 0.50
C GLU A 141 2.44 -9.36 0.20
N ARG A 142 2.86 -10.63 0.31
CA ARG A 142 1.96 -11.79 0.19
C ARG A 142 0.79 -11.75 1.17
N PHE A 143 1.01 -11.19 2.36
CA PHE A 143 -0.02 -11.07 3.40
C PHE A 143 -0.57 -9.65 3.54
N HIS A 144 -0.46 -8.84 2.47
CA HIS A 144 -0.99 -7.48 2.33
C HIS A 144 -0.63 -6.58 3.52
N THR A 145 0.58 -6.74 4.05
CA THR A 145 1.06 -6.05 5.24
C THR A 145 2.46 -5.47 5.03
N THR A 146 3.08 -4.93 6.08
CA THR A 146 4.48 -4.47 6.03
C THR A 146 5.41 -5.41 6.78
N PRO A 147 6.72 -5.40 6.48
CA PRO A 147 7.72 -6.11 7.28
C PRO A 147 7.66 -5.78 8.77
N LYS A 148 7.38 -4.52 9.12
CA LYS A 148 7.24 -4.05 10.51
C LYS A 148 6.06 -4.72 11.20
N VAL A 149 4.87 -4.67 10.60
CA VAL A 149 3.66 -5.30 11.16
C VAL A 149 3.85 -6.81 11.27
N LEU A 150 4.46 -7.44 10.26
CA LEU A 150 4.73 -8.87 10.29
C LEU A 150 5.67 -9.24 11.45
N ALA A 151 6.67 -8.42 11.76
CA ALA A 151 7.50 -8.60 12.95
C ALA A 151 6.71 -8.40 14.25
N GLU A 152 5.83 -7.39 14.32
CA GLU A 152 4.98 -7.13 15.49
C GLU A 152 3.98 -8.27 15.78
N LEU A 153 3.48 -8.96 14.74
CA LEU A 153 2.62 -10.14 14.88
C LEU A 153 3.37 -11.39 15.36
N ASN A 154 4.71 -11.36 15.36
CA ASN A 154 5.58 -12.49 15.68
C ASN A 154 6.61 -12.11 16.76
N PRO A 155 6.17 -11.64 17.94
CA PRO A 155 7.08 -11.28 19.01
C PRO A 155 7.91 -12.52 19.41
N GLY A 156 9.23 -12.39 19.35
CA GLY A 156 10.16 -13.49 19.64
C GLY A 156 10.71 -14.24 18.43
N VAL A 157 10.20 -14.00 17.22
CA VAL A 157 10.79 -14.52 15.98
C VAL A 157 11.89 -13.56 15.51
N THR A 158 13.14 -13.86 15.86
CA THR A 158 14.31 -13.04 15.48
C THR A 158 14.88 -13.40 14.12
N THR A 159 14.66 -14.63 13.66
CA THR A 159 15.08 -15.12 12.34
C THR A 159 13.94 -15.94 11.71
N ILE A 160 13.77 -15.80 10.40
CA ILE A 160 12.79 -16.57 9.62
C ILE A 160 13.51 -17.49 8.63
N GLY A 161 13.07 -18.73 8.55
CA GLY A 161 13.64 -19.75 7.67
C GLY A 161 12.61 -20.82 7.30
N VAL A 162 13.03 -21.79 6.50
CA VAL A 162 12.18 -22.95 6.19
C VAL A 162 11.89 -23.71 7.49
N GLY A 163 10.62 -24.03 7.72
CA GLY A 163 10.13 -24.67 8.95
C GLY A 163 9.70 -23.69 10.04
N SER A 164 10.06 -22.40 9.95
CA SER A 164 9.58 -21.39 10.91
C SER A 164 8.06 -21.29 10.87
N LYS A 165 7.43 -21.28 12.04
CA LYS A 165 6.00 -21.00 12.20
C LYS A 165 5.81 -19.51 12.50
N ILE A 166 5.06 -18.82 11.66
CA ILE A 166 4.76 -17.39 11.85
C ILE A 166 3.25 -17.13 11.77
N THR A 167 2.80 -16.13 12.50
CA THR A 167 1.46 -15.55 12.45
C THR A 167 1.41 -14.47 11.38
N VAL A 168 0.43 -14.54 10.48
CA VAL A 168 0.26 -13.61 9.35
C VAL A 168 -1.20 -13.13 9.29
N PRO A 169 -1.49 -11.95 8.71
CA PRO A 169 -2.84 -11.59 8.35
C PRO A 169 -3.50 -12.65 7.45
N ASN A 170 -4.79 -12.90 7.66
CA ASN A 170 -5.51 -13.92 6.90
C ASN A 170 -5.94 -13.42 5.50
N THR A 171 -4.98 -13.29 4.58
CA THR A 171 -5.24 -12.89 3.19
C THR A 171 -5.45 -14.06 2.24
N PHE A 172 -5.54 -15.30 2.75
CA PHE A 172 -5.67 -16.48 1.91
C PHE A 172 -6.91 -16.38 0.99
N PRO A 173 -6.72 -16.57 -0.33
CA PRO A 173 -7.84 -16.52 -1.27
C PRO A 173 -8.69 -17.78 -1.13
N THR A 174 -9.99 -17.65 -1.39
CA THR A 174 -10.93 -18.76 -1.46
C THR A 174 -10.78 -19.55 -2.77
N SER A 175 -10.34 -18.89 -3.85
CA SER A 175 -10.05 -19.51 -5.13
C SER A 175 -8.70 -19.07 -5.70
N ARG A 176 -7.99 -20.01 -6.33
CA ARG A 176 -6.81 -19.75 -7.18
C ARG A 176 -7.07 -20.13 -8.64
N ALA A 177 -8.34 -20.29 -9.03
CA ALA A 177 -8.75 -20.58 -10.40
C ALA A 177 -8.65 -19.31 -11.27
N TYR A 178 -7.42 -18.86 -11.51
CA TYR A 178 -7.14 -17.68 -12.34
C TYR A 178 -7.56 -17.92 -13.80
N PRO A 179 -7.81 -16.85 -14.58
CA PRO A 179 -8.21 -16.96 -15.99
C PRO A 179 -7.29 -17.89 -16.80
N ALA A 180 -7.89 -18.69 -17.69
CA ALA A 180 -7.17 -19.68 -18.48
C ALA A 180 -6.13 -19.04 -19.42
N ASP A 181 -6.46 -17.85 -19.93
CA ASP A 181 -5.63 -17.01 -20.80
C ASP A 181 -4.52 -16.24 -20.06
N ALA A 182 -4.49 -16.25 -18.72
CA ALA A 182 -3.39 -15.69 -17.96
C ALA A 182 -2.09 -16.48 -18.24
N THR A 183 -0.96 -15.78 -18.42
CA THR A 183 0.32 -16.46 -18.59
C THR A 183 0.74 -17.21 -17.31
N PRO A 184 1.56 -18.27 -17.39
CA PRO A 184 2.10 -18.93 -16.21
C PRO A 184 2.82 -17.97 -15.25
N ALA A 185 3.58 -17.01 -15.78
CA ALA A 185 4.26 -15.99 -14.99
C ALA A 185 3.27 -15.09 -14.25
N TRP A 186 2.18 -14.67 -14.90
CA TRP A 186 1.16 -13.84 -14.24
C TRP A 186 0.41 -14.62 -13.15
N ARG A 187 0.03 -15.88 -13.42
CA ARG A 187 -0.57 -16.75 -12.41
C ARG A 187 0.34 -16.95 -11.19
N ALA A 188 1.65 -17.06 -11.42
CA ALA A 188 2.63 -17.14 -10.33
C ALA A 188 2.66 -15.85 -9.49
N THR A 189 2.64 -14.68 -10.11
CA THR A 189 2.55 -13.38 -9.41
C THR A 189 1.27 -13.24 -8.60
N LEU A 190 0.11 -13.53 -9.20
CA LEU A 190 -1.18 -13.54 -8.50
C LEU A 190 -1.16 -14.48 -7.29
N ALA A 191 -0.59 -15.67 -7.47
CA ALA A 191 -0.48 -16.65 -6.41
C ALA A 191 0.45 -16.18 -5.27
N SER A 192 1.59 -15.57 -5.62
CA SER A 192 2.55 -15.06 -4.64
C SER A 192 2.00 -13.89 -3.82
N LEU A 193 1.06 -13.12 -4.40
CA LEU A 193 0.38 -12.02 -3.74
C LEU A 193 -0.90 -12.44 -3.02
N ASN A 194 -1.25 -13.73 -2.95
CA ASN A 194 -2.54 -14.19 -2.40
C ASN A 194 -3.78 -13.49 -3.00
N VAL A 195 -3.71 -13.09 -4.28
CA VAL A 195 -4.82 -12.45 -4.96
C VAL A 195 -5.96 -13.46 -5.16
N GLU A 196 -7.18 -13.05 -4.78
CA GLU A 196 -8.42 -13.81 -5.01
C GLU A 196 -8.71 -13.92 -6.50
N ALA A 197 -8.99 -15.14 -6.97
CA ALA A 197 -9.36 -15.37 -8.37
C ALA A 197 -10.84 -15.03 -8.63
N ALA A 198 -11.71 -15.23 -7.63
CA ALA A 198 -13.14 -14.94 -7.70
C ALA A 198 -13.44 -13.44 -7.50
N VAL A 199 -12.99 -12.61 -8.45
CA VAL A 199 -13.26 -11.17 -8.46
C VAL A 199 -14.46 -10.81 -9.36
N PRO A 200 -15.23 -9.76 -9.04
CA PRO A 200 -16.27 -9.26 -9.93
C PRO A 200 -15.68 -8.74 -11.25
N LYS A 201 -16.51 -8.63 -12.29
CA LYS A 201 -16.12 -7.96 -13.54
C LYS A 201 -16.51 -6.49 -13.50
N ALA A 202 -15.59 -5.63 -13.92
CA ALA A 202 -15.79 -4.19 -13.97
C ALA A 202 -16.57 -3.83 -15.24
N ALA A 203 -17.76 -3.25 -15.08
CA ALA A 203 -18.41 -2.54 -16.17
C ALA A 203 -17.89 -1.11 -16.30
N LYS A 204 -17.45 -0.49 -15.20
CA LYS A 204 -16.83 0.83 -15.19
C LYS A 204 -15.87 0.97 -14.01
N ILE A 205 -14.77 1.70 -14.22
CA ILE A 205 -13.88 2.19 -13.16
C ILE A 205 -14.18 3.68 -12.92
N VAL A 206 -14.23 4.09 -11.66
CA VAL A 206 -14.27 5.50 -11.27
C VAL A 206 -13.11 5.79 -10.34
N VAL A 207 -12.26 6.75 -10.70
CA VAL A 207 -11.20 7.25 -9.84
C VAL A 207 -11.61 8.62 -9.34
N ASP A 208 -11.78 8.71 -8.02
CA ASP A 208 -12.19 9.94 -7.35
C ASP A 208 -10.98 10.52 -6.62
N LYS A 209 -10.53 11.69 -7.08
CA LYS A 209 -9.39 12.40 -6.51
C LYS A 209 -9.69 12.95 -5.12
N SER A 210 -10.93 13.38 -4.85
CA SER A 210 -11.29 14.02 -3.59
C SER A 210 -11.28 13.02 -2.44
N ASP A 211 -11.70 11.79 -2.69
CA ASP A 211 -11.64 10.71 -1.69
C ASP A 211 -10.33 9.89 -1.74
N GLY A 212 -9.52 10.03 -2.80
CA GLY A 212 -8.29 9.25 -2.98
C GLY A 212 -8.58 7.77 -3.20
N ILE A 213 -9.56 7.45 -4.04
CA ILE A 213 -10.08 6.08 -4.23
C ILE A 213 -10.24 5.69 -5.69
N LEU A 214 -10.12 4.39 -5.95
CA LEU A 214 -10.57 3.74 -7.17
C LEU A 214 -11.77 2.85 -6.83
N ARG A 215 -12.85 3.02 -7.59
CA ARG A 215 -14.12 2.31 -7.46
C ARG A 215 -14.35 1.43 -8.68
N VAL A 216 -14.92 0.26 -8.47
CA VAL A 216 -15.33 -0.69 -9.51
C VAL A 216 -16.84 -0.81 -9.47
N LEU A 217 -17.49 -0.49 -10.59
CA LEU A 217 -18.93 -0.58 -10.74
C LEU A 217 -19.32 -1.75 -11.66
N ASP A 218 -20.42 -2.43 -11.33
CA ASP A 218 -21.04 -3.44 -12.19
C ASP A 218 -21.92 -2.82 -13.30
N GLY A 219 -22.55 -3.66 -14.12
CA GLY A 219 -23.39 -3.22 -15.23
C GLY A 219 -24.64 -2.44 -14.82
N ASN A 220 -25.04 -2.52 -13.55
CA ASN A 220 -26.16 -1.77 -12.98
C ASN A 220 -25.70 -0.48 -12.28
N GLY A 221 -24.39 -0.19 -12.29
CA GLY A 221 -23.81 0.96 -11.61
C GLY A 221 -23.60 0.74 -10.10
N HIS A 222 -23.77 -0.48 -9.58
CA HIS A 222 -23.52 -0.76 -8.17
C HIS A 222 -22.03 -0.89 -7.87
N LEU A 223 -21.61 -0.37 -6.72
CA LEU A 223 -20.24 -0.52 -6.23
C LEU A 223 -19.98 -1.96 -5.80
N VAL A 224 -19.06 -2.63 -6.51
CA VAL A 224 -18.68 -4.04 -6.24
C VAL A 224 -17.27 -4.21 -5.67
N ALA A 225 -16.41 -3.21 -5.82
CA ALA A 225 -15.11 -3.15 -5.16
C ALA A 225 -14.61 -1.70 -5.04
N GLN A 226 -13.74 -1.44 -4.07
CA GLN A 226 -13.10 -0.13 -3.87
C GLN A 226 -11.71 -0.28 -3.26
N TYR A 227 -10.77 0.54 -3.71
CA TYR A 227 -9.39 0.55 -3.25
C TYR A 227 -8.94 1.99 -2.96
N THR A 228 -8.16 2.18 -1.90
CA THR A 228 -7.47 3.46 -1.69
C THR A 228 -6.38 3.61 -2.74
N ALA A 229 -6.25 4.80 -3.30
CA ALA A 229 -5.31 5.10 -4.36
C ALA A 229 -4.50 6.35 -4.01
N THR A 230 -3.22 6.34 -4.40
CA THR A 230 -2.42 7.57 -4.46
C THR A 230 -2.57 8.17 -5.84
N ILE A 231 -3.06 9.41 -5.89
CA ILE A 231 -3.48 10.10 -7.10
C ILE A 231 -2.67 11.40 -7.24
N GLY A 232 -2.47 11.83 -8.50
CA GLY A 232 -1.60 12.92 -8.93
C GLY A 232 -1.49 14.15 -8.01
N SER A 233 -0.26 14.67 -7.90
CA SER A 233 0.09 15.87 -7.15
C SER A 233 -0.47 17.16 -7.76
N SER A 234 -0.32 18.30 -7.07
CA SER A 234 -0.56 19.61 -7.67
C SER A 234 0.33 19.88 -8.89
N ARG A 235 1.53 19.28 -8.94
CA ARG A 235 2.46 19.40 -10.06
C ARG A 235 2.11 18.48 -11.22
N ASP A 236 1.40 17.38 -10.96
CA ASP A 236 0.97 16.38 -11.94
C ASP A 236 -0.47 15.97 -11.62
N PRO A 237 -1.47 16.80 -11.95
CA PRO A 237 -2.84 16.54 -11.54
C PRO A 237 -3.45 15.35 -12.29
N LEU A 238 -4.38 14.66 -11.65
CA LEU A 238 -5.23 13.67 -12.31
C LEU A 238 -5.98 14.33 -13.49
N PRO A 239 -5.85 13.82 -14.73
CA PRO A 239 -6.52 14.37 -15.90
C PRO A 239 -8.00 13.99 -15.88
N LEU A 240 -8.83 14.83 -15.28
CA LEU A 240 -10.28 14.60 -15.17
C LEU A 240 -10.91 14.38 -16.54
N GLY A 241 -11.87 13.47 -16.63
CA GLY A 241 -12.54 13.13 -17.88
C GLY A 241 -12.85 11.65 -18.04
N ASN A 242 -13.32 11.30 -19.23
CA ASN A 242 -13.68 9.94 -19.60
C ASN A 242 -12.55 9.30 -20.43
N TRP A 243 -12.09 8.17 -19.95
CA TRP A 243 -11.04 7.34 -20.54
C TRP A 243 -11.55 5.92 -20.70
N LYS A 244 -10.72 5.06 -21.28
CA LYS A 244 -10.96 3.62 -21.33
C LYS A 244 -9.66 2.86 -21.14
N VAL A 245 -9.77 1.65 -20.60
CA VAL A 245 -8.67 0.70 -20.57
C VAL A 245 -8.31 0.33 -22.01
N LEU A 246 -7.05 0.46 -22.39
CA LEU A 246 -6.55 -0.01 -23.68
C LEU A 246 -6.08 -1.45 -23.57
N HIS A 247 -5.17 -1.72 -22.63
CA HIS A 247 -4.61 -3.04 -22.40
C HIS A 247 -4.17 -3.20 -20.94
N VAL A 248 -4.01 -4.46 -20.52
CA VAL A 248 -3.44 -4.83 -19.22
C VAL A 248 -2.10 -5.50 -19.49
N SER A 249 -1.03 -4.95 -18.93
CA SER A 249 0.34 -5.45 -19.04
C SER A 249 0.77 -6.05 -17.70
N PRO A 250 0.60 -7.37 -17.49
CA PRO A 250 1.07 -8.05 -16.29
C PRO A 250 2.60 -8.20 -16.31
N ASN A 251 3.23 -8.05 -15.14
CA ASN A 251 4.68 -8.07 -14.95
C ASN A 251 5.43 -7.23 -16.02
N PRO A 252 5.14 -5.92 -16.16
CA PRO A 252 5.66 -5.11 -17.25
C PRO A 252 7.12 -4.74 -17.05
N ASP A 253 7.87 -4.61 -18.15
CA ASP A 253 9.02 -3.71 -18.19
C ASP A 253 8.53 -2.27 -17.98
N TRP A 254 9.32 -1.44 -17.30
CA TRP A 254 9.03 -0.02 -17.18
C TRP A 254 10.01 0.82 -17.98
N LYS A 255 9.48 1.56 -18.95
CA LYS A 255 10.24 2.48 -19.80
C LYS A 255 10.38 3.81 -19.09
N MET A 256 11.47 3.98 -18.36
CA MET A 256 11.84 5.23 -17.71
C MET A 256 12.21 6.27 -18.79
N ASN A 257 11.42 7.34 -18.90
CA ASN A 257 11.69 8.44 -19.82
C ASN A 257 12.03 9.71 -19.02
N PRO A 258 13.31 10.15 -19.01
CA PRO A 258 13.74 11.30 -18.22
C PRO A 258 13.06 12.60 -18.66
N LYS A 259 12.66 12.71 -19.94
CA LYS A 259 11.98 13.91 -20.47
C LYS A 259 10.57 14.13 -19.92
N ILE A 260 9.96 13.09 -19.36
CA ILE A 260 8.58 13.12 -18.84
C ILE A 260 8.59 12.96 -17.31
N LEU A 261 9.58 12.24 -16.77
CA LEU A 261 9.69 11.99 -15.34
C LEU A 261 10.30 13.18 -14.60
N LYS A 262 9.42 13.97 -13.98
CA LYS A 262 9.82 15.08 -13.11
C LYS A 262 10.69 14.58 -11.96
N GLY A 263 11.82 15.27 -11.73
CA GLY A 263 12.81 14.91 -10.71
C GLY A 263 13.97 14.07 -11.24
N VAL A 264 13.93 13.62 -12.50
CA VAL A 264 15.07 13.04 -13.20
C VAL A 264 15.65 14.11 -14.14
N PRO A 265 16.96 14.39 -14.12
CA PRO A 265 17.55 15.34 -15.06
C PRO A 265 17.37 14.88 -16.51
N ASP A 266 16.99 15.79 -17.41
CA ASP A 266 16.83 15.53 -18.85
C ASP A 266 18.11 15.00 -19.53
N SER A 267 19.27 15.23 -18.91
CA SER A 267 20.57 14.72 -19.36
C SER A 267 20.74 13.21 -19.16
N LYS A 268 19.89 12.57 -18.34
CA LYS A 268 19.90 11.12 -18.18
C LYS A 268 19.35 10.45 -19.45
N GLN A 269 19.76 9.20 -19.69
CA GLN A 269 19.25 8.41 -20.81
C GLN A 269 18.02 7.62 -20.40
N ALA A 270 17.09 7.40 -21.34
CA ALA A 270 15.97 6.51 -21.13
C ALA A 270 16.46 5.10 -20.76
N GLN A 271 15.75 4.45 -19.83
CA GLN A 271 16.11 3.13 -19.33
C GLN A 271 14.90 2.19 -19.44
N ILE A 272 15.18 0.91 -19.71
CA ILE A 272 14.18 -0.16 -19.60
C ILE A 272 14.46 -0.86 -18.28
N ILE A 273 13.55 -0.67 -17.32
CA ILE A 273 13.65 -1.27 -16.01
C ILE A 273 12.93 -2.62 -16.04
N PRO A 274 13.60 -3.73 -15.65
CA PRO A 274 13.05 -5.09 -15.75
C PRO A 274 11.83 -5.27 -14.85
N PRO A 275 11.02 -6.32 -15.06
CA PRO A 275 9.82 -6.55 -14.27
C PRO A 275 10.14 -6.98 -12.84
N GLY A 276 9.16 -6.83 -11.95
CA GLY A 276 9.23 -7.32 -10.58
C GLY A 276 8.37 -6.52 -9.61
N PRO A 277 8.16 -7.03 -8.38
CA PRO A 277 7.33 -6.36 -7.38
C PRO A 277 7.86 -4.97 -6.98
N ASN A 278 9.17 -4.76 -7.05
CA ASN A 278 9.83 -3.48 -6.77
C ASN A 278 10.01 -2.60 -8.02
N ASN A 279 9.37 -2.95 -9.14
CA ASN A 279 9.32 -2.08 -10.29
C ASN A 279 8.55 -0.78 -9.92
N PRO A 280 8.94 0.41 -10.39
CA PRO A 280 8.24 1.66 -10.09
C PRO A 280 6.75 1.70 -10.47
N VAL A 281 6.32 0.85 -11.42
CA VAL A 281 4.89 0.65 -11.73
C VAL A 281 4.31 -0.64 -11.16
N GLY A 282 5.06 -1.32 -10.30
CA GLY A 282 4.68 -2.55 -9.63
C GLY A 282 4.51 -3.73 -10.58
N VAL A 283 3.66 -4.67 -10.18
CA VAL A 283 3.46 -5.95 -10.89
C VAL A 283 2.52 -5.88 -12.09
N VAL A 284 1.83 -4.76 -12.31
CA VAL A 284 0.88 -4.61 -13.42
C VAL A 284 0.70 -3.15 -13.80
N TRP A 285 0.61 -2.92 -15.11
CA TRP A 285 0.20 -1.65 -15.70
C TRP A 285 -1.12 -1.82 -16.44
N ILE A 286 -2.13 -1.04 -16.08
CA ILE A 286 -3.41 -0.96 -16.80
C ILE A 286 -3.38 0.36 -17.59
N ASP A 287 -3.21 0.23 -18.90
CA ASP A 287 -3.03 1.34 -19.79
C ASP A 287 -4.35 2.02 -20.12
N LEU A 288 -4.34 3.35 -20.20
CA LEU A 288 -5.54 4.15 -20.46
C LEU A 288 -5.43 4.87 -21.79
N SER A 289 -6.58 5.23 -22.37
CA SER A 289 -6.66 6.05 -23.58
C SER A 289 -6.12 7.47 -23.41
N LYS A 290 -5.73 7.85 -22.19
CA LYS A 290 -4.98 9.07 -21.92
C LYS A 290 -3.49 8.76 -21.99
N GLU A 291 -2.82 9.31 -22.99
CA GLU A 291 -1.39 9.11 -23.24
C GLU A 291 -0.54 9.37 -21.97
N HIS A 292 0.33 8.40 -21.65
CA HIS A 292 1.22 8.36 -20.47
C HIS A 292 0.55 8.12 -19.10
N TYR A 293 -0.76 7.86 -19.04
CA TYR A 293 -1.46 7.60 -17.79
C TYR A 293 -1.91 6.14 -17.69
N GLY A 294 -1.79 5.59 -16.49
CA GLY A 294 -2.21 4.24 -16.18
C GLY A 294 -2.68 4.09 -14.73
N ILE A 295 -3.35 2.97 -14.48
CA ILE A 295 -3.59 2.45 -13.13
C ILE A 295 -2.56 1.33 -12.90
N HIS A 296 -1.79 1.41 -11.82
CA HIS A 296 -0.67 0.49 -11.64
C HIS A 296 -0.36 0.19 -10.17
N GLY A 297 0.49 -0.81 -9.95
CA GLY A 297 0.99 -1.20 -8.63
C GLY A 297 2.05 -0.24 -8.08
N THR A 298 2.76 -0.65 -7.04
CA THR A 298 3.81 0.16 -6.41
C THR A 298 4.79 -0.74 -5.66
N SER A 299 6.06 -0.33 -5.61
CA SER A 299 7.07 -0.89 -4.71
C SER A 299 6.94 -0.43 -3.26
N GLU A 300 6.03 0.51 -2.99
CA GLU A 300 5.86 1.18 -1.69
C GLU A 300 4.39 1.13 -1.24
N PRO A 301 3.85 -0.05 -0.90
CA PRO A 301 2.43 -0.20 -0.56
C PRO A 301 1.99 0.65 0.64
N GLU A 302 2.88 0.92 1.59
CA GLU A 302 2.63 1.76 2.77
C GLU A 302 2.42 3.24 2.45
N GLN A 303 2.79 3.70 1.24
CA GLN A 303 2.61 5.09 0.80
C GLN A 303 1.25 5.34 0.12
N ILE A 304 0.45 4.29 -0.09
CA ILE A 304 -0.87 4.39 -0.71
C ILE A 304 -1.81 5.20 0.19
N GLY A 305 -2.41 6.27 -0.36
CA GLY A 305 -3.27 7.22 0.34
C GLY A 305 -2.53 8.20 1.26
N ARG A 306 -1.19 8.19 1.26
CA ARG A 306 -0.34 9.04 2.14
C ARG A 306 0.66 9.91 1.37
N ALA A 307 1.01 9.50 0.15
CA ALA A 307 1.89 10.24 -0.76
C ALA A 307 1.11 10.89 -1.92
N GLN A 308 1.83 11.65 -2.74
CA GLN A 308 1.34 12.18 -4.01
C GLN A 308 2.02 11.41 -5.17
N SER A 309 1.34 11.24 -6.31
CA SER A 309 1.97 10.62 -7.50
C SER A 309 2.37 11.68 -8.54
N ASN A 310 3.19 11.25 -9.52
CA ASN A 310 3.51 12.01 -10.73
C ASN A 310 2.39 11.87 -11.80
N GLY A 311 1.12 11.92 -11.38
CA GLY A 311 -0.06 11.95 -12.28
C GLY A 311 -0.82 10.63 -12.43
N CYS A 312 -0.17 9.48 -12.28
CA CYS A 312 -0.82 8.16 -12.42
C CYS A 312 -1.63 7.74 -11.17
N VAL A 313 -2.45 6.70 -11.32
CA VAL A 313 -3.23 6.10 -10.22
C VAL A 313 -2.45 4.92 -9.65
N ARG A 314 -1.85 5.12 -8.47
CA ARG A 314 -1.07 4.10 -7.77
C ARG A 314 -1.95 3.33 -6.79
N LEU A 315 -1.87 2.02 -6.85
CA LEU A 315 -2.45 1.07 -5.89
C LEU A 315 -1.34 0.21 -5.29
N THR A 316 -1.65 -0.53 -4.23
CA THR A 316 -0.80 -1.64 -3.78
C THR A 316 -0.70 -2.69 -4.89
N ASN A 317 0.38 -3.48 -4.93
CA ASN A 317 0.52 -4.52 -5.96
C ASN A 317 -0.64 -5.52 -5.96
N TRP A 318 -1.12 -5.93 -4.78
CA TRP A 318 -2.24 -6.87 -4.66
C TRP A 318 -3.58 -6.26 -5.11
N ASP A 319 -3.85 -4.98 -4.84
CA ASP A 319 -5.07 -4.31 -5.30
C ASP A 319 -5.03 -4.00 -6.79
N ALA A 320 -3.88 -3.56 -7.32
CA ALA A 320 -3.68 -3.40 -8.76
C ALA A 320 -3.90 -4.73 -9.50
N ALA A 321 -3.35 -5.83 -8.97
CA ALA A 321 -3.53 -7.17 -9.52
C ALA A 321 -5.00 -7.63 -9.47
N ARG A 322 -5.75 -7.29 -8.42
CA ARG A 322 -7.21 -7.52 -8.38
C ARG A 322 -7.91 -6.76 -9.50
N VAL A 323 -7.69 -5.45 -9.62
CA VAL A 323 -8.32 -4.62 -10.66
C VAL A 323 -7.99 -5.16 -12.06
N ALA A 324 -6.76 -5.62 -12.29
CA ALA A 324 -6.33 -6.23 -13.55
C ALA A 324 -7.14 -7.48 -13.93
N LEU A 325 -7.65 -8.24 -12.95
CA LEU A 325 -8.55 -9.38 -13.20
C LEU A 325 -10.02 -8.96 -13.44
N MET A 326 -10.39 -7.74 -13.09
CA MET A 326 -11.76 -7.21 -13.22
C MET A 326 -11.99 -6.52 -14.56
N VAL A 327 -10.96 -5.87 -15.13
CA VAL A 327 -11.06 -5.05 -16.35
C VAL A 327 -10.70 -5.82 -17.62
N LYS A 328 -11.10 -5.28 -18.78
CA LYS A 328 -10.67 -5.73 -20.10
C LYS A 328 -10.47 -4.51 -21.02
N GLY A 329 -9.88 -4.73 -22.19
CA GLY A 329 -9.81 -3.69 -23.23
C GLY A 329 -11.20 -3.10 -23.49
N GLY A 330 -11.28 -1.77 -23.48
CA GLY A 330 -12.53 -1.01 -23.63
C GLY A 330 -13.30 -0.74 -22.34
N THR A 331 -12.94 -1.29 -21.17
CA THR A 331 -13.59 -0.94 -19.90
C THR A 331 -13.54 0.58 -19.68
N PRO A 332 -14.69 1.27 -19.55
CA PRO A 332 -14.74 2.71 -19.29
C PRO A 332 -14.09 3.08 -17.96
N VAL A 333 -13.38 4.20 -17.94
CA VAL A 333 -12.72 4.78 -16.76
C VAL A 333 -13.11 6.24 -16.65
N LEU A 334 -13.68 6.65 -15.52
CA LEU A 334 -13.99 8.05 -15.23
C LEU A 334 -13.03 8.59 -14.19
N PHE A 335 -12.34 9.68 -14.50
CA PHE A 335 -11.54 10.45 -13.55
C PHE A 335 -12.33 11.68 -13.11
N GLN A 336 -12.59 11.80 -11.81
CA GLN A 336 -13.36 12.90 -11.20
C GLN A 336 -12.65 13.45 -9.95
N ALA A 337 -13.11 14.61 -9.49
CA ALA A 337 -12.68 15.27 -8.27
C ALA A 337 -13.89 15.95 -7.63
#